data_AF-A0A955YSU3-F1
#
_entry.id   AF-A0A955YSU3-F1
#
_cell.length_a   1.000
_cell.length_b   1.000
_cell.length_c   1.000
_cell.angle_alpha   90.00
_cell.angle_beta   90.00
_cell.angle_gamma   90.00
#
_symmetry.space_group_name_H-M   'P 1'
#
loop_
_entity.id
_entity.type
_entity.pdbx_description
1 polymer ?
#
loop_
_entity_poly.entity_id
_entity_poly.type
_entity_poly.pdbx_seq_one_letter_code
_entity_poly.pdbx_strand_id
1 'polypeptide(L)'
;LDVRFQLKYTLAVVAVTVAVAGVLGYFAYDFSRGQTEAFLATKAMQPDLDPAVAAQFDTWAEEADNKVRNAILLGILAMALTLGFTGIIVTHRMAGPIFKMKRLLREVAAGDLTPKPGLRKGDELQDLFEAFAEMVESMRERQKEEIAELDDAIEHAKKTGSPPEAIDRLQVLRGRMHAALGDPSDL
;
A
#
# COMPACT_ATOMS: atom_id res chain seq x y z
N LEU A 1 6.42 4.51 10.89
CA LEU A 1 5.70 5.00 9.70
C LEU A 1 6.55 6.10 9.07
N ASP A 2 6.88 6.01 7.79
CA ASP A 2 7.52 7.14 7.11
C ASP A 2 6.44 8.13 6.68
N VAL A 3 6.27 9.19 7.47
CA VAL A 3 5.31 10.27 7.22
C VAL A 3 5.50 10.88 5.83
N ARG A 4 6.74 10.87 5.30
CA ARG A 4 7.05 11.39 3.96
C ARG A 4 6.48 10.51 2.86
N PHE A 5 6.53 9.18 3.04
CA PHE A 5 5.95 8.24 2.08
C PHE A 5 4.44 8.43 2.00
N GLN A 6 3.76 8.46 3.15
CA GLN A 6 2.31 8.65 3.19
C GLN A 6 1.87 9.97 2.57
N LEU A 7 2.52 11.07 2.93
CA LEU A 7 2.22 12.38 2.36
C LEU A 7 2.43 12.39 0.84
N LYS A 8 3.49 11.77 0.33
CA LYS A 8 3.77 11.72 -1.11
C LYS A 8 2.63 11.07 -1.90
N TYR A 9 2.16 9.89 -1.48
CA TYR A 9 1.13 9.15 -2.22
C TYR A 9 -0.27 9.72 -1.99
N THR A 10 -0.61 10.11 -0.76
CA THR A 10 -1.90 10.79 -0.51
C THR A 10 -1.98 12.09 -1.29
N LEU A 11 -0.92 12.91 -1.32
CA LEU A 11 -0.88 14.13 -2.11
C LEU A 11 -0.97 13.85 -3.61
N ALA A 12 -0.29 12.81 -4.11
CA ALA A 12 -0.38 12.42 -5.52
C ALA A 12 -1.82 12.00 -5.90
N VAL A 13 -2.49 11.19 -5.08
CA VAL A 13 -3.89 10.80 -5.29
C VAL A 13 -4.80 12.03 -5.30
N VAL A 14 -4.70 12.89 -4.29
CA VAL A 14 -5.51 14.12 -4.21
C VAL A 14 -5.24 15.04 -5.40
N ALA A 15 -3.98 15.21 -5.82
CA ALA A 15 -3.62 16.04 -6.96
C ALA A 15 -4.23 15.51 -8.27
N VAL A 16 -4.14 14.19 -8.50
CA VAL A 16 -4.76 13.54 -9.67
C VAL A 16 -6.28 13.67 -9.62
N THR A 17 -6.90 13.47 -8.44
CA THR A 17 -8.34 13.66 -8.25
C THR A 17 -8.76 15.08 -8.60
N VAL A 18 -8.07 16.09 -8.05
CA VAL A 18 -8.38 17.50 -8.31
C VAL A 18 -8.19 17.84 -9.79
N ALA A 19 -7.14 17.31 -10.44
CA ALA A 19 -6.91 17.52 -11.86
C ALA A 19 -8.04 16.92 -12.72
N VAL A 20 -8.38 15.65 -12.51
CA VAL A 20 -9.47 14.97 -13.24
C VAL A 20 -10.81 15.65 -12.99
N ALA A 21 -11.12 15.95 -11.72
CA ALA A 21 -12.36 16.58 -11.34
C ALA A 21 -12.44 18.03 -11.85
N GLY A 22 -11.32 18.74 -11.93
CA GLY A 22 -11.23 20.07 -12.54
C GLY A 22 -11.50 20.03 -14.04
N VAL A 23 -10.94 19.07 -14.77
CA VAL A 23 -11.21 18.87 -16.20
C VAL A 23 -12.68 18.53 -16.44
N LEU A 24 -13.23 17.55 -15.71
CA LEU A 24 -14.64 17.18 -15.82
C LEU A 24 -15.57 18.32 -15.39
N GLY A 25 -15.21 19.04 -14.33
CA GLY A 25 -15.94 20.21 -13.85
C GLY A 25 -15.95 21.34 -14.87
N TYR A 26 -14.84 21.57 -15.57
CA TYR A 26 -14.78 22.53 -16.69
C TYR A 26 -15.74 22.13 -17.81
N PHE A 27 -15.71 20.88 -18.28
CA PHE A 27 -16.63 20.40 -19.31
C PHE A 27 -18.09 20.46 -18.87
N ALA A 28 -18.39 20.10 -17.61
CA ALA A 28 -19.75 20.17 -17.07
C ALA A 28 -20.25 21.61 -16.99
N TYR A 29 -19.38 22.56 -16.59
CA TYR A 29 -19.72 23.97 -16.53
C TYR A 29 -19.91 24.56 -17.94
N ASP A 30 -19.00 24.27 -18.87
CA ASP A 30 -19.09 24.70 -20.28
C ASP A 30 -20.40 24.19 -20.93
N PHE A 31 -20.71 22.91 -20.74
CA PHE A 31 -21.96 22.31 -21.20
C PHE A 31 -23.21 22.96 -20.57
N SER A 32 -23.18 23.24 -19.27
CA SER A 32 -24.26 23.96 -18.59
C SER A 32 -24.47 25.36 -19.16
N ARG A 33 -23.37 26.08 -19.41
CA ARG A 33 -23.41 27.44 -19.93
C ARG A 33 -23.95 27.47 -21.37
N GLY A 34 -23.60 26.47 -22.18
CA GLY A 34 -24.19 26.28 -23.51
C GLY A 34 -25.70 26.03 -23.48
N GLN A 35 -26.22 25.32 -22.46
CA GLN A 35 -27.67 25.16 -22.27
C GLN A 35 -28.35 26.49 -21.90
N THR A 36 -27.76 27.26 -20.99
CA THR A 36 -28.27 28.57 -20.59
C THR A 36 -28.29 29.53 -21.79
N GLU A 37 -27.26 29.54 -22.62
CA GLU A 37 -27.22 30.35 -23.85
C GLU A 37 -28.30 29.94 -24.87
N ALA A 38 -28.51 28.64 -25.09
CA ALA A 38 -29.57 28.16 -25.97
C ALA A 38 -30.97 28.54 -25.45
N PHE A 39 -31.15 28.52 -24.13
CA PHE A 39 -32.38 28.94 -23.48
C PHE A 39 -32.62 30.46 -23.64
N LEU A 40 -31.59 31.28 -23.42
CA LEU A 40 -31.65 32.72 -23.63
C LEU A 40 -31.90 33.09 -25.10
N ALA A 41 -31.32 32.36 -26.05
CA ALA A 41 -31.59 32.54 -27.48
C ALA A 41 -33.05 32.23 -27.84
N THR A 42 -33.62 31.19 -27.23
CA THR A 42 -35.05 30.84 -27.38
C THR A 42 -35.96 31.94 -26.85
N LYS A 43 -35.62 32.53 -25.69
CA LYS A 43 -36.30 33.71 -25.13
C LYS A 43 -36.23 34.91 -26.08
N ALA A 44 -35.06 35.18 -26.67
CA ALA A 44 -34.87 36.31 -27.59
C ALA A 44 -35.69 36.19 -28.89
N MET A 45 -36.06 34.97 -29.31
CA MET A 45 -36.94 34.73 -30.45
C MET A 45 -38.43 34.96 -30.15
N GLN A 46 -38.80 35.26 -28.90
CA GLN A 46 -40.17 35.55 -28.48
C GLN A 46 -40.29 37.03 -28.03
N PRO A 47 -40.41 37.98 -28.98
CA PRO A 47 -40.36 39.41 -28.69
C PRO A 47 -41.57 39.93 -27.87
N ASP A 48 -42.69 39.22 -27.88
CA ASP A 48 -43.93 39.60 -27.19
C ASP A 48 -44.06 39.01 -25.77
N LEU A 49 -42.96 38.53 -25.19
CA LEU A 49 -42.94 38.02 -23.82
C LEU A 49 -43.28 39.14 -22.82
N ASP A 50 -44.19 38.84 -21.90
CA ASP A 50 -44.51 39.72 -20.77
C ASP A 50 -43.21 40.04 -19.98
N PRO A 51 -42.91 41.32 -19.69
CA PRO A 51 -41.73 41.72 -18.92
C PRO A 51 -41.59 40.99 -17.57
N ALA A 52 -42.70 40.66 -16.91
CA ALA A 52 -42.68 39.89 -15.66
C ALA A 52 -42.20 38.46 -15.89
N VAL A 53 -42.64 37.83 -16.98
CA VAL A 53 -42.21 36.48 -17.37
C VAL A 53 -40.75 36.50 -17.85
N ALA A 54 -40.34 37.54 -18.58
CA ALA A 54 -38.95 37.73 -18.99
C ALA A 54 -38.00 37.85 -17.79
N ALA A 55 -38.35 38.67 -16.78
CA ALA A 55 -37.55 38.80 -15.56
C ALA A 55 -37.45 37.48 -14.79
N GLN A 56 -38.54 36.71 -14.73
CA GLN A 56 -38.55 35.40 -14.10
C GLN A 56 -37.59 34.42 -14.78
N PHE A 57 -37.47 34.46 -16.11
CA PHE A 57 -36.51 33.64 -16.84
C PHE A 57 -35.05 33.98 -16.53
N ASP A 58 -34.71 35.26 -16.38
CA ASP A 58 -33.34 35.67 -16.07
C ASP A 58 -32.93 35.19 -14.68
N THR A 59 -33.83 35.32 -13.70
CA THR A 59 -33.58 34.80 -12.34
C THR A 59 -33.42 33.29 -12.31
N TRP A 60 -34.19 32.55 -13.11
CA TRP A 60 -34.09 31.09 -13.18
C TRP A 60 -32.77 30.64 -13.82
N ALA A 61 -32.34 31.32 -14.89
CA ALA A 61 -31.06 31.05 -15.56
C ALA A 61 -29.87 31.27 -14.62
N GLU A 62 -29.83 32.40 -13.92
CA GLU A 62 -28.77 32.70 -12.94
C GLU A 62 -28.76 31.70 -11.78
N GLU A 63 -29.94 31.31 -11.29
CA GLU A 63 -30.04 30.29 -10.25
C GLU A 63 -29.56 28.92 -10.73
N ALA A 64 -29.89 28.52 -11.95
CA ALA A 64 -29.47 27.26 -12.54
C ALA A 64 -27.94 27.20 -12.66
N ASP A 65 -27.32 28.25 -13.21
CA ASP A 65 -25.87 28.36 -13.34
C ASP A 65 -25.17 28.34 -11.98
N ASN A 66 -25.70 29.08 -10.99
CA ASN A 66 -25.16 29.08 -9.63
C ASN A 66 -25.30 27.69 -8.96
N LYS A 67 -26.43 27.01 -9.14
CA LYS A 67 -26.65 25.64 -8.63
C LYS A 67 -25.66 24.65 -9.24
N VAL A 68 -25.45 24.69 -10.56
CA VAL A 68 -24.49 23.81 -11.24
C VAL A 68 -23.06 24.09 -10.79
N ARG A 69 -22.63 25.36 -10.77
CA ARG A 69 -21.29 25.74 -10.29
C ARG A 69 -21.05 25.26 -8.85
N ASN A 70 -21.99 25.54 -7.95
CA ASN A 70 -21.85 25.16 -6.54
C ASN A 70 -21.87 23.63 -6.38
N ALA A 71 -22.69 22.90 -7.14
CA ALA A 71 -22.69 21.45 -7.15
C ALA A 71 -21.36 20.85 -7.62
N ILE A 72 -20.75 21.42 -8.67
CA ILE A 72 -19.42 21.01 -9.16
C ILE A 72 -18.37 21.23 -8.06
N LEU A 73 -18.32 22.43 -7.47
CA LEU A 73 -17.34 22.76 -6.42
C LEU A 73 -17.48 21.86 -5.18
N LEU A 74 -18.71 21.66 -4.70
CA LEU A 74 -18.99 20.77 -3.58
C LEU A 74 -18.66 19.31 -3.90
N GLY A 75 -18.95 18.86 -5.13
CA GLY A 75 -18.61 17.52 -5.60
C GLY A 75 -17.10 17.27 -5.66
N ILE A 76 -16.34 18.23 -6.20
CA ILE A 76 -14.87 18.18 -6.23
C ILE A 76 -14.31 18.11 -4.80
N LEU A 77 -14.79 18.98 -3.91
CA LEU A 77 -14.34 19.00 -2.52
C LEU A 77 -14.65 17.68 -1.80
N ALA A 78 -15.88 17.18 -1.92
CA ALA A 78 -16.27 15.91 -1.32
C ALA A 78 -15.41 14.75 -1.83
N MET A 79 -15.20 14.67 -3.15
CA MET A 79 -14.38 13.62 -3.76
C MET A 79 -12.91 13.69 -3.33
N ALA A 80 -12.33 14.89 -3.26
CA ALA A 80 -10.97 15.10 -2.78
C ALA A 80 -10.81 14.66 -1.31
N LEU A 81 -11.77 14.99 -0.45
CA LEU A 81 -11.76 14.57 0.96
C LEU A 81 -11.91 13.06 1.10
N THR A 82 -12.87 12.45 0.39
CA THR A 82 -13.10 11.00 0.44
C THR A 82 -11.86 10.23 -0.04
N LEU A 83 -11.27 10.60 -1.18
CA LEU A 83 -10.10 9.91 -1.71
C LEU A 83 -8.84 10.18 -0.87
N GLY A 84 -8.67 11.40 -0.35
CA GLY A 84 -7.59 11.72 0.57
C GLY A 84 -7.66 10.89 1.85
N PHE A 85 -8.84 10.80 2.46
CA PHE A 85 -9.08 9.99 3.66
C PHE A 85 -8.86 8.50 3.42
N THR A 86 -9.39 7.96 2.32
CA THR A 86 -9.15 6.56 1.91
C THR A 86 -7.67 6.30 1.70
N GLY A 87 -6.94 7.20 1.03
CA GLY A 87 -5.50 7.07 0.82
C GLY A 87 -4.70 7.02 2.14
N ILE A 88 -5.11 7.80 3.14
CA ILE A 88 -4.52 7.77 4.49
C ILE A 88 -4.75 6.41 5.15
N ILE A 89 -5.99 5.89 5.13
CA ILE A 89 -6.34 4.59 5.71
C ILE A 89 -5.53 3.46 5.08
N VAL A 90 -5.52 3.40 3.74
CA VAL A 90 -4.81 2.35 2.98
C VAL A 90 -3.33 2.38 3.31
N THR A 91 -2.70 3.57 3.29
CA THR A 91 -1.28 3.69 3.57
C THR A 91 -0.94 3.27 5.01
N HIS A 92 -1.81 3.57 5.98
CA HIS A 92 -1.61 3.17 7.37
C HIS A 92 -1.69 1.64 7.54
N ARG A 93 -2.66 0.98 6.87
CA ARG A 93 -2.77 -0.49 6.88
C ARG A 93 -1.56 -1.18 6.25
N MET A 94 -0.92 -0.58 5.24
CA MET A 94 0.27 -1.15 4.60
C MET A 94 1.56 -0.97 5.42
N ALA A 95 1.73 0.18 6.07
CA ALA A 95 3.01 0.56 6.68
C ALA A 95 3.42 -0.35 7.86
N GLY A 96 2.46 -0.83 8.65
CA GLY A 96 2.72 -1.74 9.78
C GLY A 96 3.28 -3.09 9.32
N PRO A 97 2.57 -3.82 8.45
CA PRO A 97 3.05 -5.06 7.85
C PRO A 97 4.41 -4.93 7.16
N ILE A 98 4.64 -3.87 6.38
CA ILE A 98 5.94 -3.63 5.71
C ILE A 98 7.08 -3.51 6.73
N PHE A 99 6.85 -2.77 7.82
CA PHE A 99 7.88 -2.61 8.86
C PHE A 99 8.20 -3.94 9.55
N LYS A 100 7.17 -4.75 9.84
CA LYS A 100 7.36 -6.09 10.38
C LYS A 100 8.14 -6.98 9.41
N MET A 101 7.77 -7.02 8.13
CA MET A 101 8.51 -7.78 7.10
C MET A 101 9.98 -7.36 7.02
N LYS A 102 10.26 -6.06 7.04
CA LYS A 102 11.65 -5.55 7.04
C LYS A 102 12.44 -6.02 8.26
N ARG A 103 11.79 -6.16 9.41
CA ARG A 103 12.44 -6.68 10.63
C ARG A 103 12.74 -8.17 10.49
N LEU A 104 11.76 -8.97 10.07
CA LEU A 104 11.93 -10.42 9.86
C LEU A 104 13.03 -10.72 8.84
N LEU A 105 13.08 -9.97 7.73
CA LEU A 105 14.15 -10.08 6.74
C LEU A 105 15.54 -9.79 7.31
N ARG A 106 15.65 -8.86 8.27
CA ARG A 106 16.92 -8.55 8.94
C ARG A 106 17.31 -9.61 9.96
N GLU A 107 16.34 -10.21 10.64
CA GLU A 107 16.56 -11.36 11.54
C GLU A 107 17.16 -12.52 10.72
N VAL A 108 16.52 -12.89 9.60
CA VAL A 108 17.04 -13.92 8.68
C VAL A 108 18.39 -13.54 8.08
N ALA A 109 18.60 -12.28 7.67
CA ALA A 109 19.89 -11.82 7.17
C ALA A 109 21.01 -11.84 8.23
N ALA A 110 20.66 -11.78 9.52
CA ALA A 110 21.61 -11.94 10.63
C ALA A 110 21.89 -13.42 10.97
N GLY A 111 21.27 -14.36 10.25
CA GLY A 111 21.42 -15.80 10.46
C GLY A 111 20.40 -16.40 11.43
N ASP A 112 19.37 -15.65 11.85
CA ASP A 112 18.28 -16.19 12.66
C ASP A 112 17.19 -16.79 11.74
N LEU A 113 17.13 -18.12 11.69
CA LEU A 113 16.12 -18.86 10.93
C LEU A 113 14.90 -19.24 11.80
N THR A 114 14.68 -18.56 12.93
CA THR A 114 13.48 -18.69 13.77
C THR A 114 12.64 -17.40 13.88
N PRO A 115 12.34 -16.71 12.77
CA PRO A 115 11.57 -15.47 12.84
C PRO A 115 10.16 -15.74 13.41
N LYS A 116 9.74 -14.89 14.35
CA LYS A 116 8.45 -15.07 15.07
C LYS A 116 7.23 -15.00 14.13
N PRO A 117 6.18 -15.80 14.39
CA PRO A 117 5.07 -15.95 13.46
C PRO A 117 4.23 -14.67 13.20
N GLY A 118 3.78 -14.59 11.94
CA GLY A 118 2.48 -14.10 11.45
C GLY A 118 2.21 -12.60 11.35
N LEU A 119 1.81 -12.12 10.18
CA LEU A 119 1.00 -10.90 10.07
C LEU A 119 -0.40 -11.13 10.69
N ARG A 120 -1.16 -10.06 10.96
CA ARG A 120 -2.53 -10.21 11.49
C ARG A 120 -3.43 -10.72 10.36
N LYS A 121 -4.44 -11.54 10.69
CA LYS A 121 -5.46 -11.96 9.72
C LYS A 121 -6.10 -10.73 9.08
N GLY A 122 -6.09 -10.66 7.74
CA GLY A 122 -6.63 -9.54 6.97
C GLY A 122 -5.65 -8.37 6.74
N ASP A 123 -4.35 -8.58 6.98
CA ASP A 123 -3.30 -7.70 6.46
C ASP A 123 -3.07 -7.98 4.95
N GLU A 124 -2.85 -6.93 4.17
CA GLU A 124 -2.68 -7.00 2.70
C GLU A 124 -1.41 -7.76 2.24
N LEU A 125 -0.46 -7.98 3.15
CA LEU A 125 0.82 -8.64 2.85
C LEU A 125 0.86 -10.11 3.29
N GLN A 126 -0.30 -10.73 3.48
CA GLN A 126 -0.40 -12.12 3.93
C GLN A 126 0.31 -13.08 2.97
N ASP A 127 0.02 -13.00 1.67
CA ASP A 127 0.65 -13.85 0.64
C ASP A 127 2.18 -13.67 0.60
N LEU A 128 2.66 -12.44 0.79
CA LEU A 128 4.10 -12.16 0.89
C LEU A 128 4.72 -12.80 2.15
N PHE A 129 3.99 -12.77 3.26
CA PHE A 129 4.43 -13.43 4.50
C PHE A 129 4.48 -14.96 4.33
N GLU A 130 3.52 -15.55 3.63
CA GLU A 130 3.50 -16.98 3.34
C GLU A 130 4.70 -17.39 2.48
N ALA A 131 4.95 -16.69 1.37
CA ALA A 131 6.14 -16.92 0.55
C ALA A 131 7.46 -16.72 1.33
N PHE A 132 7.51 -15.73 2.23
CA PHE A 132 8.64 -15.54 3.12
C PHE A 132 8.82 -16.71 4.11
N ALA A 133 7.74 -17.20 4.70
CA ALA A 133 7.77 -18.33 5.63
C ALA A 133 8.27 -19.61 4.93
N GLU A 134 7.77 -19.90 3.72
CA GLU A 134 8.25 -21.00 2.89
C GLU A 134 9.75 -20.88 2.56
N MET A 135 10.21 -19.67 2.22
CA MET A 135 11.63 -19.41 1.99
C MET A 135 12.46 -19.73 3.24
N VAL A 136 12.07 -19.24 4.41
CA VAL A 136 12.78 -19.49 5.67
C VAL A 136 12.79 -20.98 6.00
N GLU A 137 11.67 -21.68 5.82
CA GLU A 137 11.60 -23.13 6.06
C GLU A 137 12.55 -23.88 5.13
N SER A 138 12.61 -23.51 3.84
CA SER A 138 13.58 -24.11 2.91
C SER A 138 15.04 -23.87 3.32
N MET A 139 15.34 -22.76 3.98
CA MET A 139 16.70 -22.48 4.50
C MET A 139 16.98 -23.30 5.76
N ARG A 140 15.97 -23.46 6.64
CA ARG A 140 16.07 -24.31 7.83
C ARG A 140 16.33 -25.76 7.45
N GLU A 141 15.58 -26.30 6.50
CA GLU A 141 15.77 -27.68 6.04
C GLU A 141 17.17 -27.89 5.45
N ARG A 142 17.63 -27.01 4.57
CA ARG A 142 19.01 -27.06 4.04
C ARG A 142 20.06 -26.96 5.15
N GLN A 143 19.86 -26.08 6.13
CA GLN A 143 20.79 -25.94 7.26
C GLN A 143 20.85 -27.22 8.11
N LYS A 144 19.72 -27.94 8.29
CA LYS A 144 19.67 -29.23 8.99
C LYS A 144 20.40 -30.31 8.19
N GLU A 145 20.22 -30.38 6.88
CA GLU A 145 20.93 -31.31 6.00
C GLU A 145 22.45 -31.09 6.07
N GLU A 146 22.91 -29.84 5.95
CA GLU A 146 24.34 -29.50 6.06
C GLU A 146 24.93 -29.84 7.43
N ILE A 147 24.18 -29.67 8.52
CA ILE A 147 24.59 -30.07 9.86
C ILE A 147 24.75 -31.59 9.97
N ALA A 148 23.81 -32.36 9.40
CA ALA A 148 23.88 -33.81 9.41
C ALA A 148 25.10 -34.33 8.63
N GLU A 149 25.38 -33.76 7.45
CA GLU A 149 26.59 -34.07 6.69
C GLU A 149 27.87 -33.71 7.47
N LEU A 150 27.87 -32.59 8.20
CA LEU A 150 29.00 -32.18 9.03
C LEU A 150 29.20 -33.11 10.24
N ASP A 151 28.13 -33.62 10.84
CA ASP A 151 28.22 -34.61 11.92
C ASP A 151 28.86 -35.91 11.43
N ASP A 152 28.46 -36.42 10.26
CA ASP A 152 29.07 -37.61 9.63
C ASP A 152 30.57 -37.38 9.34
N ALA A 153 30.92 -36.21 8.83
CA ALA A 153 32.31 -35.84 8.55
C ALA A 153 33.16 -35.76 9.84
N ILE A 154 32.61 -35.20 10.92
CA ILE A 154 33.27 -35.16 12.24
C ILE A 154 33.49 -36.58 12.77
N GLU A 155 32.51 -37.47 12.63
CA GLU A 155 32.64 -38.87 13.07
C GLU A 155 33.73 -39.61 12.27
N HIS A 156 33.77 -39.42 10.95
CA HIS A 156 34.80 -40.00 10.10
C HIS A 156 36.20 -39.47 10.44
N ALA A 157 36.35 -38.16 10.69
CA ALA A 157 37.61 -37.54 11.08
C ALA A 157 38.14 -38.10 12.42
N LYS A 158 37.24 -38.37 13.38
CA LYS A 158 37.58 -39.04 14.64
C LYS A 158 38.09 -40.46 14.42
N LYS A 159 37.42 -41.25 13.57
CA LYS A 159 37.80 -42.64 13.27
C LYS A 159 39.15 -42.75 12.55
N THR A 160 39.47 -41.79 11.69
CA THR A 160 40.71 -41.77 10.90
C THR A 160 41.92 -41.17 11.64
N GLY A 161 41.74 -40.73 12.89
CA GLY A 161 42.83 -40.20 13.71
C GLY A 161 43.25 -38.78 13.33
N SER A 162 42.31 -37.95 12.85
CA SER A 162 42.57 -36.53 12.60
C SER A 162 43.00 -35.80 13.89
N PRO A 163 43.83 -34.74 13.78
CA PRO A 163 44.27 -33.99 14.96
C PRO A 163 43.09 -33.47 15.80
N PRO A 164 43.16 -33.53 17.15
CA PRO A 164 42.09 -33.05 18.03
C PRO A 164 41.67 -31.60 17.75
N GLU A 165 42.62 -30.72 17.46
CA GLU A 165 42.36 -29.31 17.14
C GLU A 165 41.47 -29.14 15.89
N ALA A 166 41.63 -30.01 14.89
CA ALA A 166 40.80 -29.98 13.69
C ALA A 166 39.35 -30.40 14.00
N ILE A 167 39.18 -31.43 14.84
CA ILE A 167 37.86 -31.90 15.29
C ILE A 167 37.15 -30.81 16.10
N ASP A 168 37.86 -30.15 17.02
CA ASP A 168 37.30 -29.08 17.84
C ASP A 168 36.80 -27.91 16.98
N ARG A 169 37.56 -27.50 15.96
CA ARG A 169 37.15 -26.45 15.02
C ARG A 169 35.87 -26.82 14.26
N LEU A 170 35.72 -28.07 13.83
CA LEU A 170 34.50 -28.54 13.16
C LEU A 170 33.31 -28.57 14.12
N GLN A 171 33.50 -28.97 15.37
CA GLN A 171 32.45 -28.94 16.39
C GLN A 171 31.99 -27.52 16.70
N VAL A 172 32.91 -26.55 16.74
CA VAL A 172 32.57 -25.12 16.88
C VAL A 172 31.75 -24.62 15.68
N LEU A 173 32.13 -24.99 14.45
CA LEU A 173 31.37 -24.65 13.25
C LEU A 173 29.95 -25.23 13.32
N ARG A 174 29.83 -26.52 13.64
CA ARG A 174 28.54 -27.19 13.83
C ARG A 174 27.68 -26.49 14.87
N GLY A 175 28.27 -26.10 16.00
CA GLY A 175 27.57 -25.35 17.05
C GLY A 175 27.02 -24.00 16.55
N ARG A 176 27.78 -23.28 15.73
CA ARG A 176 27.32 -22.03 15.10
C ARG A 176 26.19 -22.26 14.11
N MET A 177 26.25 -23.32 13.31
CA MET A 177 25.19 -23.69 12.37
C MET A 177 23.90 -24.08 13.10
N HIS A 178 24.01 -24.83 14.20
CA HIS A 178 22.85 -25.14 15.05
C HIS A 178 22.23 -23.89 15.69
N ALA A 179 23.04 -22.93 16.11
CA ALA A 179 22.53 -21.69 16.74
C ALA A 179 21.61 -20.90 15.80
N ALA A 180 21.80 -20.99 14.48
CA ALA A 180 20.94 -20.36 13.48
C ALA A 180 19.52 -20.95 13.44
N LEU A 181 19.33 -22.20 13.90
CA LEU A 181 18.04 -22.89 13.89
C LEU A 181 17.17 -22.61 15.13
N GLY A 182 17.68 -21.84 16.09
CA GLY A 182 17.06 -21.58 17.38
C GLY A 182 17.14 -22.77 18.34
N ASP A 183 16.82 -22.55 19.62
CA ASP A 183 16.73 -23.62 20.61
C ASP A 183 15.46 -24.45 20.35
N PRO A 184 15.51 -25.80 20.35
CA PRO A 184 14.31 -26.65 20.22
C PRO A 184 13.18 -26.33 21.20
N SER A 185 13.48 -25.62 22.30
CA SER A 185 12.51 -25.21 23.32
C SER A 185 11.72 -23.92 23.00
N ASP A 186 12.08 -23.18 21.94
CA ASP A 186 11.43 -21.94 21.53
C ASP A 186 10.27 -22.12 20.51
N LEU A 187 9.88 -23.37 20.22
CA LEU A 187 8.80 -23.76 19.30
C LEU A 187 7.47 -24.06 20.01
#